data_AF-A0A7C4V8K4-F1
#
_entry.id   AF-A0A7C4V8K4-F1
#
_cell.length_a   1.000
_cell.length_b   1.000
_cell.length_c   1.000
_cell.angle_alpha   90.00
_cell.angle_beta   90.00
_cell.angle_gamma   90.00
#
_symmetry.space_group_name_H-M   'P 1'
#
loop_
_entity.id
_entity.type
_entity.pdbx_description
1 polymer ?
#
loop_
_entity_poly.entity_id
_entity_poly.type
_entity_poly.pdbx_seq_one_letter_code
_entity_poly.pdbx_strand_id
1 'polypeptide(L)'
;MHKNAKACSTVVEQADAHRVSLVGTYYRRLADDSQATAIQIRKRGKWCTIGKLVVAHPLNERVFGTPYRNRQSVQCVSIPPFVLDYLRQLGVRSWVVRDDREGRCYILPLDQVKRIGWLRRSEGKPEWFVPLDKFEEIDWQDWPYVEKFVRLEDAPLEEVKQLCLNLEA
;
A
#
# COMPACT_ATOMS: atom_id res chain seq x y z
N MET A 1 -1.54 58.80 6.94
CA MET A 1 -1.58 58.03 5.68
C MET A 1 -1.48 56.55 6.00
N HIS A 2 -2.53 55.80 5.65
CA HIS A 2 -2.79 54.43 6.13
C HIS A 2 -1.88 53.38 5.47
N LYS A 3 -1.31 52.48 6.28
CA LYS A 3 -0.71 51.21 5.82
C LYS A 3 -1.69 50.09 6.13
N ASN A 4 -2.29 49.52 5.08
CA ASN A 4 -3.14 48.33 5.14
C ASN A 4 -2.27 47.09 5.38
N ALA A 5 -2.39 46.48 6.56
CA ALA A 5 -1.85 45.15 6.84
C ALA A 5 -2.86 44.08 6.40
N LYS A 6 -2.48 43.30 5.39
CA LYS A 6 -3.28 42.20 4.83
C LYS A 6 -3.14 40.98 5.76
N ALA A 7 -4.21 40.62 6.47
CA ALA A 7 -4.26 39.40 7.26
C ALA A 7 -4.30 38.18 6.32
N CYS A 8 -3.28 37.33 6.41
CA CYS A 8 -3.21 36.04 5.74
C CYS A 8 -3.82 34.99 6.68
N SER A 9 -5.06 34.57 6.41
CA SER A 9 -5.71 33.47 7.13
C SER A 9 -5.10 32.14 6.68
N THR A 10 -4.19 31.59 7.48
CA THR A 10 -3.77 30.19 7.37
C THR A 10 -4.82 29.33 8.06
N VAL A 11 -5.55 28.53 7.28
CA VAL A 11 -6.41 27.47 7.80
C VAL A 11 -5.48 26.38 8.31
N VAL A 12 -5.30 26.32 9.63
CA VAL A 12 -4.68 25.20 10.32
C VAL A 12 -5.81 24.21 10.58
N GLU A 13 -5.93 23.19 9.74
CA GLU A 13 -6.80 22.05 10.01
C GLU A 13 -6.05 21.11 10.97
N GLN A 14 -6.46 21.15 12.24
CA GLN A 14 -5.99 20.29 13.32
C GLN A 14 -7.18 19.53 13.92
N ALA A 15 -6.86 18.37 14.50
CA ALA A 15 -7.67 17.45 15.32
C ALA A 15 -8.42 16.36 14.50
N ASP A 16 -8.37 15.07 14.83
CA ASP A 16 -8.29 14.46 16.16
C ASP A 16 -7.57 13.11 16.21
N ALA A 17 -6.85 12.92 17.32
CA ALA A 17 -6.25 11.68 17.75
C ALA A 17 -7.20 10.94 18.69
N HIS A 18 -7.95 9.95 18.16
CA HIS A 18 -8.63 8.95 18.99
C HIS A 18 -7.83 7.65 18.97
N ARG A 19 -7.16 7.36 20.09
CA ARG A 19 -6.47 6.10 20.35
C ARG A 19 -7.48 5.09 20.90
N VAL A 20 -8.26 4.48 20.01
CA VAL A 20 -9.12 3.33 20.28
C VAL A 20 -8.41 2.08 19.74
N SER A 21 -8.66 0.89 20.26
CA SER A 21 -8.19 -0.35 19.63
C SER A 21 -8.78 -0.47 18.21
N LEU A 22 -7.97 -0.14 17.20
CA LEU A 22 -8.38 0.49 15.93
C LEU A 22 -8.17 -0.38 14.68
N VAL A 23 -7.69 -1.61 14.82
CA VAL A 23 -7.23 -2.40 13.65
C VAL A 23 -8.39 -2.95 12.81
N GLY A 24 -9.58 -3.15 13.39
CA GLY A 24 -10.70 -3.79 12.68
C GLY A 24 -11.74 -2.85 12.03
N THR A 25 -12.00 -1.68 12.63
CA THR A 25 -13.14 -0.83 12.23
C THR A 25 -12.75 0.36 11.36
N TYR A 26 -11.47 0.76 11.33
CA TYR A 26 -11.03 1.91 10.52
C TYR A 26 -10.99 1.60 9.01
N TYR A 27 -10.79 0.35 8.62
CA TYR A 27 -10.64 -0.02 7.21
C TYR A 27 -11.95 -0.06 6.42
N ARG A 28 -13.10 -0.21 7.10
CA ARG A 28 -14.39 -0.40 6.42
C ARG A 28 -14.98 0.90 5.84
N ARG A 29 -14.50 2.08 6.24
CA ARG A 29 -15.03 3.39 5.77
C ARG A 29 -14.31 3.98 4.54
N LEU A 30 -13.30 3.29 4.00
CA LEU A 30 -12.52 3.74 2.84
C LEU A 30 -13.01 3.13 1.50
N ALA A 31 -14.12 2.38 1.50
CA ALA A 31 -14.66 1.69 0.34
C ALA A 31 -15.69 2.54 -0.41
N ASP A 32 -15.30 3.74 -0.86
CA ASP A 32 -15.82 4.15 -2.16
C ASP A 32 -15.01 3.36 -3.18
N ASP A 33 -15.53 2.19 -3.56
CA ASP A 33 -14.82 1.18 -4.36
C ASP A 33 -14.38 1.70 -5.74
N SER A 34 -14.86 2.88 -6.13
CA SER A 34 -14.51 3.55 -7.37
C SER A 34 -13.20 4.33 -7.32
N GLN A 35 -12.73 4.76 -6.13
CA GLN A 35 -11.68 5.78 -6.09
C GLN A 35 -10.27 5.20 -5.95
N ALA A 36 -9.44 5.52 -6.94
CA ALA A 36 -8.03 5.20 -6.97
C ALA A 36 -7.26 5.88 -5.81
N THR A 37 -6.48 5.09 -5.06
CA THR A 37 -5.82 5.55 -3.83
C THR A 37 -4.36 5.10 -3.78
N ALA A 38 -3.44 6.00 -3.42
CA ALA A 38 -2.02 5.69 -3.31
C ALA A 38 -1.74 5.07 -1.93
N ILE A 39 -0.93 4.02 -1.89
CA ILE A 39 -0.42 3.47 -0.63
C ILE A 39 0.93 4.10 -0.35
N GLN A 40 1.02 4.82 0.77
CA GLN A 40 2.25 5.42 1.26
C GLN A 40 2.75 4.71 2.52
N ILE A 41 4.06 4.52 2.60
CA ILE A 41 4.74 4.05 3.80
C ILE A 41 5.92 4.95 4.14
N ARG A 42 6.41 4.88 5.38
CA ARG A 42 7.59 5.63 5.80
C ARG A 42 8.88 4.89 5.47
N LYS A 43 9.69 5.45 4.56
CA LYS A 43 11.04 4.99 4.18
C LYS A 43 12.06 6.09 4.48
N ARG A 44 13.14 5.75 5.21
CA ARG A 44 14.18 6.71 5.68
C ARG A 44 13.63 8.04 6.20
N GLY A 45 12.59 7.97 7.05
CA GLY A 45 11.95 9.15 7.65
C GLY A 45 10.96 9.91 6.77
N LYS A 46 10.84 9.59 5.47
CA LYS A 46 9.94 10.26 4.51
C LYS A 46 8.77 9.37 4.11
N TRP A 47 7.64 9.98 3.74
CA TRP A 47 6.51 9.26 3.13
C TRP A 47 6.82 8.96 1.66
N CYS A 48 6.69 7.69 1.28
CA CYS A 48 6.94 7.22 -0.07
C CYS A 48 5.76 6.40 -0.57
N THR A 49 5.26 6.73 -1.76
CA THR A 49 4.27 5.89 -2.45
C THR A 49 4.94 4.61 -2.93
N ILE A 50 4.38 3.46 -2.56
CA ILE A 50 4.88 2.13 -2.94
C ILE A 50 3.99 1.44 -3.98
N GLY A 51 2.77 1.93 -4.17
CA GLY A 51 1.83 1.43 -5.16
C GLY A 51 0.48 2.12 -5.01
N LYS A 52 -0.51 1.60 -5.72
CA LYS A 52 -1.85 2.17 -5.83
C LYS A 52 -2.91 1.08 -5.69
N LEU A 53 -4.02 1.39 -5.05
CA LEU A 53 -5.26 0.63 -5.12
C LEU A 53 -6.10 1.21 -6.25
N VAL A 54 -6.36 0.42 -7.28
CA VAL A 54 -7.05 0.87 -8.49
C VAL A 54 -7.92 -0.25 -9.04
N VAL A 55 -8.93 0.11 -9.83
CA VAL A 55 -9.54 -0.83 -10.79
C VAL A 55 -8.68 -0.77 -12.05
N ALA A 56 -8.11 -1.90 -12.46
CA ALA A 56 -7.29 -2.01 -13.66
C ALA A 56 -8.16 -2.36 -14.87
N HIS A 57 -7.89 -1.75 -16.03
CA HIS A 57 -8.59 -2.03 -17.29
C HIS A 57 -7.60 -2.50 -18.36
N PRO A 58 -7.90 -3.55 -19.15
CA PRO A 58 -9.20 -4.22 -19.29
C PRO A 58 -9.53 -5.32 -18.26
N LEU A 59 -8.65 -5.59 -17.28
CA LEU A 59 -8.87 -6.67 -16.31
C LEU A 59 -10.18 -6.53 -15.51
N ASN A 60 -10.66 -5.29 -15.32
CA ASN A 60 -11.85 -4.93 -14.54
C ASN A 60 -11.83 -5.46 -13.10
N GLU A 61 -10.64 -5.56 -12.51
CA GLU A 61 -10.45 -5.99 -11.13
C GLU A 61 -9.80 -4.92 -10.27
N ARG A 62 -10.14 -4.92 -8.98
CA ARG A 62 -9.42 -4.13 -7.98
C ARG A 62 -8.07 -4.79 -7.69
N VAL A 63 -6.99 -4.06 -7.99
CA VAL A 63 -5.61 -4.56 -7.87
C VAL A 63 -4.74 -3.64 -7.03
N PHE A 64 -3.63 -4.17 -6.55
CA PHE A 64 -2.50 -3.38 -6.11
C PHE A 64 -1.57 -3.12 -7.30
N GLY A 65 -1.59 -1.91 -7.85
CA GLY A 65 -0.78 -1.50 -9.00
C GLY A 65 0.54 -0.86 -8.59
N THR A 66 1.67 -1.32 -9.13
CA THR A 66 3.00 -0.73 -8.93
C THR A 66 3.59 -0.27 -10.27
N PRO A 67 3.54 1.03 -10.60
CA PRO A 67 4.15 1.55 -11.84
C PRO A 67 5.66 1.77 -11.69
N TYR A 68 6.40 1.33 -12.70
CA TYR A 68 7.84 1.52 -12.89
C TYR A 68 8.08 2.40 -14.11
N ARG A 69 8.01 3.73 -13.92
CA ARG A 69 8.22 4.71 -15.00
C ARG A 69 9.63 5.28 -15.07
N ASN A 70 10.22 5.58 -13.92
CA ASN A 70 11.49 6.31 -13.81
C ASN A 70 12.55 5.53 -13.00
N ARG A 71 12.53 4.20 -13.08
CA ARG A 71 13.49 3.34 -12.37
C ARG A 71 14.32 2.56 -13.37
N GLN A 72 15.52 2.15 -12.95
CA GLN A 72 16.27 1.13 -13.68
C GLN A 72 15.39 -0.12 -13.82
N SER A 73 15.59 -0.88 -14.90
CA SER A 73 14.92 -2.17 -15.09
C SER A 73 15.07 -2.98 -13.79
N VAL A 74 13.94 -3.44 -13.26
CA VAL A 74 13.91 -4.22 -12.02
C VAL A 74 13.70 -5.68 -12.36
N GLN A 75 14.55 -6.54 -11.82
CA GLN A 75 14.36 -7.98 -11.89
C GLN A 75 13.51 -8.52 -10.73
N CYS A 76 13.25 -7.67 -9.74
CA CYS A 76 12.56 -8.04 -8.51
C CYS A 76 11.78 -6.85 -7.96
N VAL A 77 10.57 -7.14 -7.47
CA VAL A 77 9.70 -6.17 -6.80
C VAL A 77 9.48 -6.60 -5.36
N SER A 78 9.17 -5.65 -4.49
CA SER A 78 8.99 -5.95 -3.07
C SER A 78 7.78 -5.28 -2.44
N ILE A 79 7.21 -5.93 -1.44
CA ILE A 79 6.06 -5.46 -0.68
C ILE A 79 6.24 -5.75 0.83
N PRO A 80 6.05 -4.77 1.73
CA PRO A 80 6.09 -5.02 3.17
C PRO A 80 4.95 -5.97 3.63
N PRO A 81 5.18 -6.85 4.61
CA PRO A 81 4.15 -7.74 5.14
C PRO A 81 2.87 -7.04 5.60
N PHE A 82 2.98 -5.94 6.35
CA PHE A 82 1.81 -5.19 6.83
C PHE A 82 0.97 -4.57 5.69
N VAL A 83 1.61 -4.24 4.56
CA VAL A 83 0.90 -3.78 3.36
C VAL A 83 0.18 -4.95 2.71
N LEU A 84 0.84 -6.11 2.57
CA LEU A 84 0.22 -7.32 2.04
C LEU A 84 -1.02 -7.73 2.84
N ASP A 85 -0.95 -7.66 4.17
CA ASP A 85 -2.08 -7.99 5.04
C ASP A 85 -3.21 -6.95 4.91
N TYR A 86 -2.88 -5.65 4.85
CA TYR A 86 -3.85 -4.59 4.55
C TYR A 86 -4.57 -4.81 3.22
N LEU A 87 -3.84 -5.13 2.15
CA LEU A 87 -4.41 -5.41 0.82
C LEU A 87 -5.40 -6.58 0.86
N ARG A 88 -5.06 -7.65 1.58
CA ARG A 88 -5.93 -8.83 1.74
C ARG A 88 -7.20 -8.50 2.51
N GLN A 89 -7.11 -7.69 3.56
CA GLN A 89 -8.29 -7.23 4.31
C GLN A 89 -9.24 -6.40 3.45
N LEU A 90 -8.73 -5.70 2.43
CA LEU A 90 -9.52 -4.99 1.43
C LEU A 90 -10.06 -5.88 0.29
N GLY A 91 -9.82 -7.19 0.34
CA GLY A 91 -10.25 -8.12 -0.69
C GLY A 91 -9.49 -7.99 -2.02
N VAL A 92 -8.34 -7.31 -2.03
CA VAL A 92 -7.48 -7.25 -3.21
C VAL A 92 -6.88 -8.63 -3.46
N ARG A 93 -6.99 -9.12 -4.69
CA ARG A 93 -6.53 -10.47 -5.06
C ARG A 93 -5.21 -10.47 -5.81
N SER A 94 -4.92 -9.40 -6.55
CA SER A 94 -3.84 -9.37 -7.53
C SER A 94 -2.90 -8.18 -7.32
N TRP A 95 -1.61 -8.44 -7.49
CA TRP A 95 -0.55 -7.43 -7.62
C TRP A 95 -0.22 -7.28 -9.10
N VAL A 96 -0.46 -6.08 -9.65
CA VAL A 96 -0.09 -5.74 -11.02
C VAL A 96 1.13 -4.83 -11.02
N VAL A 97 2.20 -5.26 -11.69
CA VAL A 97 3.40 -4.46 -11.92
C VAL A 97 3.35 -3.95 -13.34
N ARG A 98 3.55 -2.65 -13.54
CA ARG A 98 3.59 -2.03 -14.87
C ARG A 98 4.96 -1.47 -15.13
N ASP A 99 5.61 -1.95 -16.17
CA ASP A 99 6.84 -1.38 -16.70
C ASP A 99 6.47 -0.40 -17.81
N ASP A 100 6.35 0.88 -17.46
CA ASP A 100 5.93 1.93 -18.40
C ASP A 100 7.01 2.20 -19.46
N ARG A 101 8.26 1.79 -19.23
CA ARG A 101 9.35 1.98 -20.19
C ARG A 101 9.30 0.93 -21.28
N GLU A 102 9.07 -0.32 -20.91
CA GLU A 102 9.00 -1.45 -21.84
C GLU A 102 7.58 -1.68 -22.39
N GLY A 103 6.58 -0.97 -21.87
CA GLY A 103 5.19 -1.13 -22.29
C GLY A 103 4.58 -2.47 -21.87
N ARG A 104 5.00 -3.02 -20.72
CA ARG A 104 4.60 -4.35 -20.25
C ARG A 104 3.85 -4.31 -18.92
N CYS A 105 2.96 -5.26 -18.72
CA CYS A 105 2.27 -5.50 -17.46
C CYS A 105 2.49 -6.94 -17.00
N TYR A 106 2.59 -7.11 -15.70
CA TYR A 106 2.76 -8.40 -15.06
C TYR A 106 1.80 -8.53 -13.90
N ILE A 107 1.25 -9.72 -13.67
CA ILE A 107 0.31 -10.01 -12.59
C ILE A 107 0.79 -11.14 -11.70
N LEU A 108 0.48 -11.03 -10.41
CA LEU A 108 0.69 -12.09 -9.45
C LEU A 108 -0.46 -12.11 -8.42
N PRO A 109 -1.07 -13.28 -8.16
CA PRO A 109 -1.99 -13.44 -7.03
C PRO A 109 -1.32 -13.15 -5.68
N LEU A 110 -1.94 -12.33 -4.84
CA LEU A 110 -1.38 -11.91 -3.54
C LEU A 110 -1.21 -13.06 -2.54
N ASP A 111 -1.97 -14.14 -2.68
CA ASP A 111 -1.82 -15.35 -1.87
C ASP A 111 -0.51 -16.10 -2.19
N GLN A 112 0.01 -15.98 -3.41
CA GLN A 112 1.26 -16.60 -3.83
C GLN A 112 2.52 -15.89 -3.32
N VAL A 113 2.46 -14.60 -2.97
CA VAL A 113 3.63 -13.79 -2.58
C VAL A 113 4.50 -14.48 -1.52
N LYS A 114 3.90 -15.03 -0.45
CA LYS A 114 4.64 -15.71 0.63
C LYS A 114 5.20 -17.07 0.20
N ARG A 115 4.61 -17.70 -0.82
CA ARG A 115 5.00 -19.03 -1.32
C ARG A 115 6.21 -18.94 -2.26
N ILE A 116 6.24 -17.94 -3.13
CA ILE A 116 7.25 -17.82 -4.20
C ILE A 116 8.31 -16.77 -3.89
N GLY A 117 8.00 -15.81 -3.01
CA GLY A 117 8.93 -14.77 -2.59
C GLY A 117 9.81 -15.22 -1.44
N TRP A 118 10.76 -14.37 -1.10
CA TRP A 118 11.55 -14.51 0.13
C TRP A 118 11.48 -13.25 0.98
N LEU A 119 11.54 -13.43 2.29
CA LEU A 119 11.55 -12.33 3.24
C LEU A 119 12.99 -11.83 3.43
N ARG A 120 13.23 -10.54 3.21
CA ARG A 120 14.53 -9.90 3.47
C ARG A 120 14.31 -8.51 4.08
N ARG A 121 15.27 -8.06 4.88
CA ARG A 121 15.27 -6.67 5.37
C ARG A 121 15.68 -5.69 4.28
N SER A 122 14.86 -4.66 4.09
CA SER A 122 15.09 -3.48 3.26
C SER A 122 14.97 -2.26 4.17
N GLU A 123 16.05 -1.49 4.31
CA GLU A 123 16.08 -0.31 5.20
C GLU A 123 15.71 -0.64 6.66
N GLY A 124 16.12 -1.82 7.13
CA GLY A 124 15.83 -2.31 8.48
C GLY A 124 14.44 -2.91 8.67
N LYS A 125 13.54 -2.82 7.68
CA LYS A 125 12.18 -3.35 7.73
C LYS A 125 12.03 -4.62 6.88
N PRO A 126 11.22 -5.61 7.29
CA PRO A 126 10.98 -6.79 6.47
C PRO A 126 10.17 -6.43 5.21
N GLU A 127 10.59 -6.94 4.06
CA GLU A 127 9.83 -6.90 2.80
C GLU A 127 9.86 -8.29 2.13
N TRP A 128 8.74 -8.70 1.55
CA TRP A 128 8.69 -9.85 0.65
C TRP A 128 9.20 -9.40 -0.71
N PHE A 129 10.25 -10.06 -1.19
CA PHE A 129 10.82 -9.86 -2.52
C PHE A 129 10.34 -10.97 -3.44
N VAL A 130 9.88 -10.61 -4.65
CA VAL A 130 9.41 -11.55 -5.65
C VAL A 130 10.10 -11.23 -6.99
N PRO A 131 10.76 -12.21 -7.63
CA PRO A 131 11.33 -12.01 -8.97
C PRO A 131 10.22 -11.74 -9.97
N LEU A 132 10.48 -10.84 -10.92
CA LEU A 132 9.50 -10.50 -11.95
C LEU A 132 9.22 -11.69 -12.88
N ASP A 133 10.17 -12.62 -13.03
CA ASP A 133 10.00 -13.86 -13.81
C ASP A 133 8.97 -14.85 -13.22
N LYS A 134 8.48 -14.59 -12.01
CA LYS A 134 7.39 -15.36 -11.39
C LYS A 134 6.02 -14.73 -11.59
N PHE A 135 5.97 -13.51 -12.11
CA PHE A 135 4.71 -12.91 -12.51
C PHE A 135 4.35 -13.41 -13.90
N GLU A 136 3.06 -13.51 -14.16
CA GLU A 136 2.53 -13.77 -15.49
C GLU A 136 2.48 -12.45 -16.28
N GLU A 137 3.03 -12.42 -17.49
CA GLU A 137 2.86 -11.26 -18.38
C GLU A 137 1.40 -11.22 -18.87
N ILE A 138 0.78 -10.05 -18.79
CA ILE A 138 -0.61 -9.81 -19.19
C ILE A 138 -0.69 -8.61 -20.13
N ASP A 139 -1.85 -8.48 -20.78
CA ASP A 139 -2.19 -7.28 -21.54
C ASP A 139 -1.97 -6.00 -20.71
N TRP A 140 -1.64 -4.93 -21.42
CA TRP A 140 -1.42 -3.63 -20.80
C TRP A 140 -2.64 -3.19 -19.97
N GLN A 141 -2.38 -2.80 -18.72
CA GLN A 141 -3.41 -2.32 -17.81
C GLN A 141 -3.32 -0.79 -17.62
N ASP A 142 -4.45 -0.12 -17.85
CA ASP A 142 -4.64 1.28 -17.53
C ASP A 142 -5.38 1.44 -16.20
N TRP A 143 -5.10 2.54 -15.52
CA TRP A 143 -5.76 2.97 -14.29
C TRP A 143 -5.65 4.48 -14.12
N PRO A 144 -6.64 5.11 -13.48
CA PRO A 144 -6.69 6.56 -13.35
C PRO A 144 -5.52 7.13 -12.53
N TYR A 145 -5.30 8.44 -12.69
CA TYR A 145 -4.45 9.18 -11.80
C TYR A 145 -5.01 9.14 -10.37
N VAL A 146 -4.11 9.20 -9.39
CA VAL A 146 -4.45 9.05 -7.99
C VAL A 146 -4.28 10.38 -7.28
N GLU A 147 -5.36 10.87 -6.69
CA GLU A 147 -5.40 12.14 -5.95
C GLU A 147 -5.42 11.96 -4.43
N LYS A 148 -5.84 10.78 -3.97
CA LYS A 148 -5.92 10.42 -2.55
C LYS A 148 -4.81 9.46 -2.17
N PHE A 149 -4.45 9.45 -0.89
CA PHE A 149 -3.49 8.50 -0.36
C PHE A 149 -3.94 7.97 1.01
N VAL A 150 -3.56 6.72 1.28
CA VAL A 150 -3.58 6.13 2.61
C VAL A 150 -2.14 5.97 3.09
N ARG A 151 -1.89 6.40 4.33
CA ARG A 151 -0.61 6.21 5.00
C ARG A 151 -0.70 4.98 5.87
N LEU A 152 0.15 4.01 5.59
CA LEU A 152 0.28 2.81 6.40
C LEU A 152 1.57 2.92 7.21
N GLU A 153 1.43 2.71 8.51
CA GLU A 153 2.56 2.56 9.40
C GLU A 153 2.70 1.10 9.78
N ASP A 154 3.95 0.69 9.98
CA ASP A 154 4.25 -0.59 10.60
C ASP A 154 3.88 -0.40 12.07
N ALA A 155 2.64 -0.74 12.42
CA ALA A 155 2.26 -0.78 13.82
C ALA A 155 3.22 -1.77 14.49
N PRO A 156 3.86 -1.42 15.62
CA PRO A 156 4.55 -2.43 16.39
C PRO A 156 3.52 -3.56 16.59
N LEU A 157 3.88 -4.78 16.22
CA LEU A 157 3.12 -5.95 16.63
C LEU A 157 3.06 -5.81 18.15
N GLU A 158 1.94 -5.31 18.68
CA GLU A 158 1.73 -5.38 20.13
C GLU A 158 1.94 -6.85 20.43
N GLU A 159 2.91 -7.15 21.29
CA GLU A 159 3.14 -8.51 21.72
C GLU A 159 1.78 -9.03 22.17
N VAL A 160 1.19 -9.89 21.33
CA VAL A 160 -0.02 -10.59 21.69
C VAL A 160 0.44 -11.49 22.81
N LYS A 161 0.38 -10.98 24.05
CA LYS A 161 0.50 -11.80 25.24
C LYS A 161 -0.62 -12.80 25.10
N GLN A 162 -0.27 -13.97 24.60
CA GLN A 162 -1.13 -15.12 24.58
C GLN A 162 -1.59 -15.29 26.02
N LEU A 163 -2.83 -14.90 26.30
CA LEU A 163 -3.46 -15.16 27.58
C LEU A 163 -3.57 -16.67 27.63
N CYS A 164 -2.57 -17.33 28.22
CA CYS A 164 -2.70 -18.70 28.67
C CYS A 164 -3.90 -18.69 29.61
N LEU A 165 -5.04 -19.20 29.13
CA LEU A 165 -6.15 -19.53 29.98
C LEU A 165 -5.63 -20.63 30.91
N ASN A 166 -5.27 -20.25 32.13
CA ASN A 166 -5.06 -21.20 33.20
C ASN A 166 -6.42 -21.83 33.47
N LEU A 167 -6.69 -22.96 32.80
CA LEU A 167 -7.75 -23.88 33.16
C LEU A 167 -7.28 -24.56 34.46
N GLU A 168 -7.57 -23.93 35.60
CA GLU A 168 -7.52 -24.63 36.87
C GLU A 168 -8.65 -25.68 36.88
N ALA A 169 -8.28 -26.89 37.30
CA ALA A 169 -9.07 -28.12 37.24
C ALA A 169 -10.14 -28.20 38.33
#